data_AF-A0A7M2GQ53-F1
#
_entry.id   AF-A0A7M2GQ53-F1
#
_cell.length_a   1.000
_cell.length_b   1.000
_cell.length_c   1.000
_cell.angle_alpha   90.00
_cell.angle_beta   90.00
_cell.angle_gamma   90.00
#
_symmetry.space_group_name_H-M   'P 1'
#
loop_
_entity.id
_entity.type
_entity.pdbx_description
1 polymer ?
#
loop_
_entity_poly.entity_id
_entity_poly.type
_entity_poly.pdbx_seq_one_letter_code
_entity_poly.pdbx_strand_id
1 'polypeptide(L)'
;MKPKYDPAIHGDPPPLTDEMLGKMRSASEVHGTDWVDHAMGRKRGRPKLAAPKVEVKIRLDAATVEHLRHSGPGWQTRVNALLGKLVAAGQI
;
A
#
# COMPACT_ATOMS: atom_id res chain seq x y z
N MET A 1 -22.76 -2.22 12.20
CA MET A 1 -22.02 -1.03 11.74
C MET A 1 -23.07 0.03 11.40
N LYS A 2 -23.03 1.23 11.98
CA LYS A 2 -24.00 2.28 11.62
C LYS A 2 -23.85 2.60 10.13
N PRO A 3 -24.95 2.75 9.37
CA PRO A 3 -24.84 3.17 7.98
C PRO A 3 -24.13 4.52 7.91
N LYS A 4 -23.25 4.66 6.92
CA LYS A 4 -22.48 5.89 6.70
C LYS A 4 -23.37 7.06 6.21
N TYR A 5 -24.59 6.75 5.79
CA TYR A 5 -25.59 7.69 5.29
C TYR A 5 -26.91 7.47 6.04
N ASP A 6 -27.43 8.56 6.59
CA ASP A 6 -28.73 8.66 7.25
C ASP A 6 -29.56 9.75 6.55
N PRO A 7 -30.62 9.39 5.80
CA PRO A 7 -31.47 10.35 5.10
C PRO A 7 -32.14 11.37 6.02
N ALA A 8 -32.32 11.07 7.31
CA ALA A 8 -32.92 12.00 8.27
C ALA A 8 -31.96 13.13 8.67
N ILE A 9 -30.65 12.93 8.50
CA ILE A 9 -29.60 13.88 8.89
C ILE A 9 -28.91 14.49 7.65
N HIS A 10 -28.86 13.75 6.55
CA HIS A 10 -28.22 14.16 5.30
C HIS A 10 -29.25 14.49 4.23
N GLY A 11 -29.85 15.68 4.37
CA GLY A 11 -30.67 16.29 3.34
C GLY A 11 -29.84 16.73 2.12
N ASP A 12 -30.55 17.03 1.02
CA ASP A 12 -29.92 17.53 -0.20
C ASP A 12 -29.38 18.96 0.03
N PRO A 13 -28.08 19.22 -0.14
CA PRO A 13 -27.52 20.56 0.05
C PRO A 13 -28.04 21.53 -1.01
N PRO A 14 -28.14 22.83 -0.70
CA PRO A 14 -28.51 23.83 -1.69
C PRO A 14 -27.52 23.86 -2.87
N PRO A 15 -27.98 24.26 -4.07
CA PRO A 15 -27.10 24.37 -5.23
C PRO A 15 -25.98 25.38 -4.97
N LEU A 16 -24.79 25.06 -5.46
CA LEU A 16 -23.62 25.94 -5.34
C LEU A 16 -23.78 27.15 -6.26
N THR A 17 -24.05 28.33 -5.68
CA THR A 17 -24.19 29.58 -6.43
C THR A 17 -22.84 30.24 -6.73
N ASP A 18 -22.79 31.12 -7.74
CA ASP A 18 -21.56 31.85 -8.11
C ASP A 18 -21.02 32.72 -6.97
N GLU A 19 -21.92 33.34 -6.17
CA GLU A 19 -21.53 34.09 -4.98
C GLU A 19 -20.90 33.21 -3.90
N MET A 20 -21.40 31.99 -3.73
CA MET A 20 -20.83 31.02 -2.79
C MET A 20 -19.47 30.54 -3.26
N LEU A 21 -19.32 30.29 -4.56
CA LEU A 21 -18.05 29.90 -5.17
C LEU A 21 -17.01 31.01 -5.01
N GLY A 22 -17.37 32.27 -5.24
CA GLY A 22 -16.48 33.42 -5.08
C GLY A 22 -15.99 33.66 -3.65
N LYS A 23 -16.70 33.15 -2.64
CA LYS A 23 -16.32 33.23 -1.22
C LYS A 23 -15.49 32.02 -0.74
N MET A 24 -15.27 31.01 -1.58
CA MET A 24 -14.48 29.84 -1.20
C MET A 24 -13.02 30.20 -1.03
N ARG A 25 -12.40 29.65 0.02
CA ARG A 25 -11.00 29.84 0.37
C ARG A 25 -10.28 28.51 0.33
N SER A 26 -8.97 28.55 0.12
CA SER A 26 -8.17 27.33 0.12
C SER A 26 -8.20 26.67 1.51
N ALA A 27 -8.08 25.34 1.55
CA ALA A 27 -8.00 24.63 2.83
C ALA A 27 -6.83 25.13 3.69
N SER A 28 -5.71 25.52 3.07
CA SER A 28 -4.54 26.06 3.77
C SER A 28 -4.82 27.42 4.40
N GLU A 29 -5.67 28.23 3.80
CA GLU A 29 -6.08 29.54 4.33
C GLU A 29 -7.06 29.40 5.50
N VAL A 30 -7.98 28.42 5.44
CA VAL A 30 -9.00 28.22 6.48
C VAL A 30 -8.47 27.41 7.67
N HIS A 31 -7.66 26.40 7.41
CA HIS A 31 -7.19 25.44 8.43
C HIS A 31 -5.70 25.56 8.76
N GLY A 32 -4.96 26.39 8.03
CA GLY A 32 -3.51 26.52 8.17
C GLY A 32 -2.74 25.46 7.38
N THR A 33 -1.51 25.81 6.97
CA THR A 33 -0.63 24.93 6.19
C THR A 33 -0.28 23.65 6.95
N ASP A 34 -0.03 23.72 8.25
CA ASP A 34 0.31 22.55 9.08
C ASP A 34 -0.81 21.50 9.10
N TRP A 35 -2.07 21.96 9.15
CA TRP A 35 -3.22 21.07 9.10
C TRP A 35 -3.34 20.41 7.72
N VAL A 36 -3.14 21.17 6.64
CA VAL A 36 -3.18 20.63 5.28
C VAL A 36 -2.05 19.64 5.06
N ASP A 37 -0.84 19.91 5.52
CA ASP A 37 0.29 18.99 5.43
C ASP A 37 0.07 17.71 6.23
N HIS A 38 -0.61 17.79 7.38
CA HIS A 38 -0.92 16.60 8.16
C HIS A 38 -2.12 15.80 7.60
N ALA A 39 -3.19 16.49 7.17
CA ALA A 39 -4.43 15.87 6.71
C ALA A 39 -4.38 15.40 5.25
N MET A 40 -3.71 16.17 4.40
CA MET A 40 -3.63 16.00 2.95
C MET A 40 -2.20 15.74 2.46
N GLY A 41 -1.19 15.96 3.31
CA GLY A 41 0.18 15.57 2.96
C GLY A 41 0.22 14.08 2.66
N ARG A 42 1.06 13.72 1.69
CA ARG A 42 1.20 12.35 1.22
C ARG A 42 1.41 11.47 2.44
N LYS A 43 0.41 10.68 2.84
CA LYS A 43 0.57 9.60 3.82
C LYS A 43 1.74 8.77 3.32
N ARG A 44 2.93 9.01 3.87
CA ARG A 44 4.13 8.30 3.45
C ARG A 44 3.83 6.87 3.87
N GLY A 45 3.54 6.02 2.89
CA GLY A 45 3.43 4.59 3.12
C GLY A 45 4.71 4.06 3.77
N ARG A 46 4.75 2.76 4.06
CA ARG A 46 5.95 2.10 4.62
C ARG A 46 7.22 2.67 3.93
N PRO A 47 8.23 3.12 4.70
CA PRO A 47 9.48 3.61 4.14
C PRO A 47 10.00 2.65 3.06
N LYS A 48 10.37 3.20 1.89
CA LYS A 48 10.90 2.39 0.79
C LYS A 48 12.16 1.66 1.29
N LEU A 49 12.17 0.33 1.17
CA LEU A 49 13.35 -0.47 1.47
C LEU A 49 14.45 -0.15 0.44
N ALA A 50 15.70 -0.03 0.87
CA ALA A 50 16.83 0.23 -0.03
C ALA A 50 17.07 -0.91 -1.03
N ALA A 51 16.86 -2.15 -0.61
CA ALA A 51 16.97 -3.35 -1.44
C ALA A 51 15.75 -4.27 -1.20
N PRO A 52 14.61 -4.03 -1.85
CA PRO A 52 13.45 -4.89 -1.72
C PRO A 52 13.71 -6.24 -2.40
N LYS A 53 13.01 -7.29 -1.94
CA LYS A 53 12.95 -8.57 -2.66
C LYS A 53 12.30 -8.32 -4.03
N VAL A 54 12.93 -8.85 -5.09
CA VAL A 54 12.40 -8.77 -6.45
C VAL A 54 11.53 -10.00 -6.71
N GLU A 55 10.31 -9.79 -7.17
CA GLU A 55 9.45 -10.87 -7.63
C GLU A 55 9.98 -11.38 -8.97
N VAL A 56 10.33 -12.67 -9.03
CA VAL A 56 10.83 -13.34 -10.24
C VAL A 56 9.94 -14.51 -10.60
N LYS A 57 9.61 -14.64 -11.89
CA LYS A 57 8.86 -15.78 -12.42
C LYS A 57 9.84 -16.81 -12.97
N ILE A 58 10.04 -17.90 -12.23
CA ILE A 58 10.85 -19.05 -12.66
C ILE A 58 9.98 -20.31 -12.72
N ARG A 59 10.31 -21.23 -13.62
CA ARG A 59 9.70 -22.56 -13.67
C ARG A 59 10.64 -23.53 -12.95
N LEU A 60 10.06 -24.32 -12.04
CA LEU A 60 10.74 -25.39 -11.31
C LEU A 60 10.07 -26.71 -11.67
N ASP A 61 10.82 -27.81 -11.59
CA ASP A 61 10.27 -29.15 -11.82
C ASP A 61 9.15 -29.48 -10.81
N ALA A 62 8.14 -30.20 -11.28
CA ALA A 62 6.95 -30.52 -10.48
C ALA A 62 7.32 -31.29 -9.20
N ALA A 63 8.16 -32.33 -9.32
CA ALA A 63 8.61 -33.12 -8.18
C ALA A 63 9.35 -32.28 -7.13
N THR A 64 10.16 -31.31 -7.56
CA THR A 64 10.87 -30.39 -6.66
C THR A 64 9.90 -29.49 -5.91
N VAL A 65 8.90 -28.95 -6.60
CA VAL A 65 7.87 -28.09 -5.98
C VAL A 65 7.04 -28.88 -4.97
N GLU A 66 6.66 -30.12 -5.29
CA GLU A 66 5.92 -30.97 -4.36
C GLU A 66 6.73 -31.24 -3.09
N HIS A 67 7.99 -31.69 -3.23
CA HIS A 67 8.87 -31.93 -2.09
C HIS A 67 9.03 -30.69 -1.20
N LEU A 68 9.22 -29.52 -1.81
CA LEU A 68 9.33 -28.25 -1.10
C LEU A 68 8.04 -27.89 -0.36
N ARG A 69 6.86 -28.07 -0.98
CA ARG A 69 5.58 -27.82 -0.31
C ARG A 69 5.37 -28.77 0.87
N HIS A 70 5.73 -30.04 0.74
CA HIS A 70 5.66 -31.03 1.82
C HIS A 70 6.59 -30.71 2.99
N SER A 71 7.69 -30.00 2.75
CA SER A 71 8.58 -29.53 3.84
C SER A 71 7.94 -28.48 4.76
N GLY A 72 6.71 -28.06 4.48
CA GLY A 72 5.89 -27.20 5.35
C GLY A 72 6.02 -25.71 5.07
N PRO A 73 5.35 -24.86 5.88
CA PRO A 73 5.34 -23.41 5.71
C PRO A 73 6.75 -22.81 5.61
N GLY A 74 6.89 -21.75 4.82
CA GLY A 74 8.17 -21.04 4.66
C GLY A 74 9.17 -21.72 3.71
N TRP A 75 8.78 -22.75 2.96
CA TRP A 75 9.66 -23.41 1.99
C TRP A 75 10.26 -22.44 0.96
N GLN A 76 9.50 -21.43 0.50
CA GLN A 76 10.01 -20.40 -0.41
C GLN A 76 11.14 -19.58 0.22
N THR A 77 11.02 -19.23 1.50
CA THR A 77 12.07 -18.52 2.24
C THR A 77 13.33 -19.39 2.38
N ARG A 78 13.17 -20.69 2.63
CA ARG A 78 14.29 -21.65 2.67
C ARG A 78 14.99 -21.77 1.32
N VAL A 79 14.23 -21.84 0.22
CA VAL A 79 14.78 -21.86 -1.15
C VAL A 79 15.55 -20.58 -1.43
N ASN A 80 15.00 -19.41 -1.11
CA ASN A 80 15.70 -18.14 -1.28
C ASN A 80 17.02 -18.08 -0.49
N ALA A 81 17.03 -18.59 0.75
CA ALA A 81 18.24 -18.65 1.55
C ALA A 81 19.29 -19.61 0.96
N LEU A 82 18.87 -20.76 0.43
CA LEU A 82 19.76 -21.70 -0.24
C LEU A 82 20.38 -21.10 -1.50
N LEU A 83 19.56 -20.48 -2.36
CA LEU A 83 20.05 -19.78 -3.56
C LEU A 83 21.06 -18.69 -3.19
N GLY A 84 20.79 -17.91 -2.14
CA GLY A 84 21.74 -16.89 -1.65
C GLY A 84 23.07 -17.49 -1.19
N LYS A 85 23.07 -18.67 -0.58
CA LYS A 85 24.32 -19.37 -0.21
C LYS A 85 25.09 -19.85 -1.43
N LEU A 86 24.40 -20.41 -2.44
CA LEU A 86 25.04 -20.89 -3.67
C LEU A 86 25.69 -19.74 -4.45
N VAL A 87 25.02 -18.59 -4.54
CA VAL A 87 25.58 -17.36 -5.14
C VAL A 87 26.79 -16.88 -4.36
N ALA A 88 26.71 -16.81 -3.02
CA ALA A 88 27.83 -16.38 -2.18
C ALA A 88 29.04 -17.33 -2.27
N ALA A 89 28.79 -18.61 -2.51
CA ALA A 89 29.81 -19.63 -2.72
C ALA A 89 30.34 -19.68 -4.17
N GLY A 90 29.78 -18.88 -5.09
CA GLY A 90 30.17 -18.88 -6.51
C GLY A 90 29.85 -20.18 -7.26
N GLN A 91 28.88 -20.95 -6.76
CA GLN A 91 28.45 -22.21 -7.39
C GLN A 91 27.43 -21.98 -8.50
N ILE A 92 26.83 -20.79 -8.52
CA ILE A 92 25.94 -20.23 -9.56
C ILE A 92 26.16 -18.73 -9.68
#